data_AF-A0A7Y4Q8Q3-F1
#
_entry.id   AF-A0A7Y4Q8Q3-F1
#
_cell.length_a   1.000
_cell.length_b   1.000
_cell.length_c   1.000
_cell.angle_alpha   90.00
_cell.angle_beta   90.00
_cell.angle_gamma   90.00
#
_symmetry.space_group_name_H-M   'P 1'
#
loop_
_entity.id
_entity.type
_entity.pdbx_description
1 polymer ?
#
loop_
_entity_poly.entity_id
_entity_poly.type
_entity_poly.pdbx_seq_one_letter_code
_entity_poly.pdbx_strand_id
1 'polypeptide(L)'
;MNFKKANNITGWVVFTVALLVYFITMEETASYWDCGEFISVSYKLQVPHPPGAPLFLLMGRVFSFLAMGDVTKVAYWINFMSVLASAFTILFLFWSITLLGRKMIGATKDSEINDEKTWLLMGAGLVGSLAYTFSDSFWFSAVEAEVYAMSSFFTAFVVWGVLKWDVIEDESKANRWLLLVTYMMGLSIGVHMLNLVTVPALGLIYYFKKFKPTTWGIIAALLVSVAIVMFINDFIVPGLPTIAGNFEIFFVNTLGLFFGSGALVFTLLLTGLLAFGIYYTQKKNKPVWNTFLLGTAFIMIGYGSYATIIIRS
;
A
#
# COMPACT_ATOMS: atom_id res chain seq x y z
N MET A 1 -28.86 -17.10 5.75
CA MET A 1 -28.27 -15.80 5.37
C MET A 1 -27.16 -15.99 4.34
N ASN A 2 -27.04 -15.15 3.30
CA ASN A 2 -25.90 -15.24 2.37
C ASN A 2 -24.66 -14.58 2.99
N PHE A 3 -23.65 -15.39 3.36
CA PHE A 3 -22.43 -14.91 4.02
C PHE A 3 -21.72 -13.78 3.26
N LYS A 4 -21.54 -13.91 1.94
CA LYS A 4 -20.86 -12.89 1.12
C LYS A 4 -21.58 -11.54 1.20
N LYS A 5 -22.91 -11.57 1.09
CA LYS A 5 -23.74 -10.36 1.18
C LYS A 5 -23.64 -9.74 2.58
N ALA A 6 -23.78 -10.54 3.63
CA ALA A 6 -23.65 -10.07 5.01
C ALA A 6 -22.26 -9.46 5.27
N ASN A 7 -21.18 -10.17 4.91
CA ASN A 7 -19.80 -9.70 5.07
C ASN A 7 -19.54 -8.38 4.35
N ASN A 8 -20.05 -8.21 3.13
CA ASN A 8 -19.83 -6.97 2.39
C ASN A 8 -20.62 -5.81 3.01
N ILE A 9 -21.89 -6.02 3.37
CA ILE A 9 -22.72 -4.99 3.99
C ILE A 9 -22.15 -4.58 5.35
N THR A 10 -21.82 -5.53 6.22
CA THR A 10 -21.27 -5.23 7.55
C THR A 10 -19.96 -4.48 7.45
N GLY A 11 -19.08 -4.83 6.50
CA GLY A 11 -17.86 -4.06 6.26
C GLY A 11 -18.15 -2.60 5.93
N TRP A 12 -19.08 -2.33 5.00
CA TRP A 12 -19.46 -0.97 4.64
C TRP A 12 -20.18 -0.21 5.76
N VAL A 13 -20.93 -0.92 6.62
CA VAL A 13 -21.50 -0.33 7.84
C VAL A 13 -20.38 0.11 8.78
N VAL A 14 -19.39 -0.74 9.03
CA VAL A 14 -18.22 -0.42 9.86
C VAL A 14 -17.42 0.76 9.28
N PHE A 15 -17.19 0.76 7.97
CA PHE A 15 -16.59 1.89 7.25
C PHE A 15 -17.35 3.18 7.54
N THR A 16 -18.68 3.15 7.44
CA THR A 16 -19.53 4.33 7.63
C THR A 16 -19.47 4.82 9.08
N VAL A 17 -19.47 3.90 10.06
CA VAL A 17 -19.29 4.25 11.47
C VAL A 17 -17.95 4.93 11.70
N ALA A 18 -16.85 4.33 11.24
CA ALA A 18 -15.51 4.90 11.37
C ALA A 18 -15.39 6.27 10.67
N LEU A 19 -15.93 6.38 9.45
CA LEU A 19 -15.97 7.63 8.69
C LEU A 19 -16.69 8.73 9.47
N LEU A 20 -17.89 8.44 10.00
CA LEU A 20 -18.65 9.43 10.76
C LEU A 20 -17.94 9.83 12.05
N VAL A 21 -17.41 8.87 12.80
CA VAL A 21 -16.65 9.12 14.04
C VAL A 21 -15.47 10.03 13.77
N TYR A 22 -14.59 9.67 12.82
CA TYR A 22 -13.43 10.49 12.53
C TYR A 22 -13.80 11.83 11.89
N PHE A 23 -14.84 11.88 11.06
CA PHE A 23 -15.28 13.11 10.42
C PHE A 23 -15.78 14.15 11.42
N ILE A 24 -16.56 13.75 12.44
CA ILE A 24 -17.07 14.69 13.45
C ILE A 24 -16.02 15.07 14.51
N THR A 25 -14.88 14.37 14.54
CA THR A 25 -13.78 14.65 15.48
C THR A 25 -12.49 15.11 14.79
N MET A 26 -12.50 15.32 13.47
CA MET A 26 -11.30 15.73 12.75
C MET A 26 -10.90 17.15 13.08
N GLU A 27 -9.61 17.42 13.02
CA GLU A 27 -9.10 18.78 13.17
C GLU A 27 -9.60 19.65 12.01
N GLU A 28 -10.17 20.82 12.31
CA GLU A 28 -10.64 21.75 11.27
C GLU A 28 -9.49 22.55 10.65
N THR A 29 -8.39 22.68 11.40
CA THR A 29 -7.19 23.45 11.03
C THR A 29 -5.94 22.58 11.09
N ALA A 30 -4.76 23.19 10.95
CA ALA A 30 -3.51 22.47 11.18
C ALA A 30 -3.40 22.08 12.67
N SER A 31 -3.12 20.79 12.92
CA SER A 31 -2.81 20.28 14.26
C SER A 31 -1.34 20.50 14.61
N TYR A 32 -0.95 20.06 15.81
CA TYR A 32 0.44 20.07 16.27
C TYR A 32 1.32 19.13 15.41
N TRP A 33 2.65 19.29 15.48
CA TRP A 33 3.63 18.47 14.74
C TRP A 33 3.70 18.78 13.22
N ASP A 34 3.93 17.76 12.39
CA ASP A 34 4.23 17.86 10.96
C ASP A 34 3.00 18.20 10.10
N CYS A 35 1.78 18.13 10.65
CA CYS A 35 0.53 18.37 9.91
C CYS A 35 0.50 19.74 9.23
N GLY A 36 0.98 20.79 9.90
CA GLY A 36 1.08 22.13 9.31
C GLY A 36 2.00 22.17 8.09
N GLU A 37 3.15 21.47 8.17
CA GLU A 37 4.07 21.32 7.04
C GLU A 37 3.37 20.56 5.90
N PHE A 38 2.85 19.35 6.17
CA PHE A 38 2.19 18.52 5.17
C PHE A 38 1.02 19.20 4.47
N ILE A 39 0.18 19.94 5.20
CA ILE A 39 -0.91 20.75 4.61
C ILE A 39 -0.34 21.81 3.67
N SER A 40 0.67 22.57 4.12
CA SER A 40 1.25 23.68 3.37
C SER A 40 1.97 23.19 2.10
N VAL A 41 2.79 22.15 2.22
CA VAL A 41 3.56 21.59 1.10
C VAL A 41 2.67 20.81 0.14
N SER A 42 1.58 20.17 0.60
CA SER A 42 0.56 19.59 -0.29
C SER A 42 -0.13 20.68 -1.11
N TYR A 43 -0.52 21.79 -0.47
CA TYR A 43 -1.19 22.89 -1.16
C TYR A 43 -0.29 23.56 -2.21
N LYS A 44 1.01 23.72 -1.92
CA LYS A 44 1.97 24.35 -2.83
C LYS A 44 2.72 23.36 -3.74
N LEU A 45 2.55 22.06 -3.54
CA LEU A 45 3.35 20.99 -4.16
C LEU A 45 4.86 21.21 -3.97
N GLN A 46 5.26 21.52 -2.73
CA GLN A 46 6.65 21.64 -2.30
C GLN A 46 7.17 20.31 -1.73
N VAL A 47 8.44 20.26 -1.36
CA VAL A 47 9.09 19.07 -0.80
C VAL A 47 9.18 19.23 0.73
N PRO A 48 8.53 18.36 1.52
CA PRO A 48 8.66 18.39 2.98
C PRO A 48 9.96 17.72 3.42
N HIS A 49 10.17 17.66 4.73
CA HIS A 49 11.26 16.90 5.32
C HIS A 49 11.34 15.45 4.76
N PRO A 50 12.56 14.86 4.69
CA PRO A 50 12.74 13.49 4.23
C PRO A 50 11.88 12.49 5.04
N PRO A 51 11.24 11.49 4.40
CA PRO A 51 11.50 10.98 3.05
C PRO A 51 10.67 11.64 1.94
N GLY A 52 9.93 12.72 2.22
CA GLY A 52 9.24 13.55 1.22
C GLY A 52 7.78 13.18 0.90
N ALA A 53 7.33 11.96 1.14
CA ALA A 53 5.93 11.49 1.00
C ALA A 53 5.15 12.00 -0.24
N PRO A 54 5.70 11.91 -1.47
CA PRO A 54 5.19 12.61 -2.65
C PRO A 54 3.76 12.20 -3.06
N LEU A 55 3.37 10.93 -2.89
CA LEU A 55 2.00 10.50 -3.16
C LEU A 55 1.02 11.12 -2.18
N PHE A 56 1.38 11.21 -0.90
CA PHE A 56 0.55 11.89 0.11
C PHE A 56 0.31 13.34 -0.30
N LEU A 57 1.36 14.05 -0.74
CA LEU A 57 1.26 15.46 -1.17
C LEU A 57 0.38 15.65 -2.40
N LEU A 58 0.53 14.77 -3.40
CA LEU A 58 -0.30 14.80 -4.61
C LEU A 58 -1.77 14.57 -4.27
N MET A 59 -2.07 13.62 -3.39
CA MET A 59 -3.43 13.38 -2.92
C MET A 59 -3.95 14.55 -2.08
N GLY A 60 -3.14 15.09 -1.18
CA GLY A 60 -3.48 16.30 -0.41
C GLY A 60 -3.78 17.49 -1.32
N ARG A 61 -3.03 17.65 -2.41
CA ARG A 61 -3.32 18.67 -3.44
C ARG A 61 -4.68 18.46 -4.09
N VAL A 62 -5.04 17.22 -4.44
CA VAL A 62 -6.35 16.90 -5.02
C VAL A 62 -7.46 17.27 -4.03
N PHE A 63 -7.34 16.89 -2.76
CA PHE A 63 -8.32 17.25 -1.73
C PHE A 63 -8.40 18.76 -1.50
N SER A 64 -7.28 19.49 -1.59
CA SER A 64 -7.28 20.95 -1.46
C SER A 64 -8.15 21.66 -2.51
N PHE A 65 -8.40 21.05 -3.68
CA PHE A 65 -9.29 21.63 -4.69
C PHE A 65 -10.75 21.67 -4.25
N LEU A 66 -11.16 20.83 -3.29
CA LEU A 66 -12.51 20.85 -2.70
C LEU A 66 -12.77 22.12 -1.89
N ALA A 67 -11.72 22.89 -1.55
CA ALA A 67 -11.84 24.20 -0.94
C ALA A 67 -12.40 25.26 -1.90
N MET A 68 -12.52 24.97 -3.20
CA MET A 68 -13.10 25.86 -4.22
C MET A 68 -12.49 27.29 -4.23
N GLY A 69 -11.20 27.40 -3.94
CA GLY A 69 -10.46 28.66 -3.88
C GLY A 69 -10.42 29.33 -2.51
N ASP A 70 -11.18 28.85 -1.53
CA ASP A 70 -11.16 29.36 -0.16
C ASP A 70 -9.98 28.76 0.63
N VAL A 71 -8.90 29.53 0.77
CA VAL A 71 -7.66 29.07 1.39
C VAL A 71 -7.87 28.65 2.86
N THR A 72 -8.85 29.23 3.56
CA THR A 72 -9.09 28.88 4.98
C THR A 72 -9.67 27.47 5.15
N LYS A 73 -10.17 26.85 4.07
CA LYS A 73 -10.73 25.49 4.08
C LYS A 73 -9.77 24.42 3.57
N VAL A 74 -8.54 24.78 3.20
CA VAL A 74 -7.56 23.82 2.66
C VAL A 74 -7.19 22.79 3.73
N ALA A 75 -6.89 23.22 4.96
CA ALA A 75 -6.54 22.33 6.07
C ALA A 75 -7.66 21.30 6.32
N TYR A 76 -8.89 21.77 6.45
CA TYR A 76 -10.09 20.93 6.62
C TYR A 76 -10.17 19.80 5.58
N TRP A 77 -10.03 20.12 4.29
CA TRP A 77 -10.14 19.10 3.24
C TRP A 77 -8.95 18.14 3.19
N ILE A 78 -7.75 18.59 3.56
CA ILE A 78 -6.59 17.70 3.66
C ILE A 78 -6.71 16.79 4.89
N ASN A 79 -7.18 17.28 6.04
CA ASN A 79 -7.50 16.43 7.20
C ASN A 79 -8.59 15.39 6.84
N PHE A 80 -9.60 15.78 6.06
CA PHE A 80 -10.62 14.86 5.58
C PHE A 80 -10.06 13.70 4.72
N MET A 81 -8.94 13.89 4.05
CA MET A 81 -8.24 12.81 3.35
C MET A 81 -7.79 11.71 4.32
N SER A 82 -7.23 12.09 5.48
CA SER A 82 -6.83 11.15 6.54
C SER A 82 -8.02 10.43 7.15
N VAL A 83 -9.13 11.14 7.36
CA VAL A 83 -10.41 10.56 7.80
C VAL A 83 -10.88 9.47 6.83
N LEU A 84 -10.87 9.77 5.53
CA LEU A 84 -11.30 8.83 4.49
C LEU A 84 -10.38 7.60 4.42
N ALA A 85 -9.06 7.83 4.42
CA ALA A 85 -8.07 6.75 4.41
C ALA A 85 -8.26 5.83 5.63
N SER A 86 -8.44 6.42 6.82
CA SER A 86 -8.62 5.68 8.06
C SER A 86 -9.93 4.89 8.10
N ALA A 87 -11.03 5.42 7.56
CA ALA A 87 -12.27 4.67 7.41
C ALA A 87 -12.08 3.42 6.52
N PHE A 88 -11.33 3.55 5.41
CA PHE A 88 -10.97 2.40 4.58
C PHE A 88 -10.04 1.42 5.30
N THR A 89 -9.11 1.89 6.14
CA THR A 89 -8.30 1.01 7.01
C THR A 89 -9.20 0.09 7.82
N ILE A 90 -10.22 0.64 8.48
CA ILE A 90 -11.16 -0.14 9.30
C ILE A 90 -11.96 -1.14 8.44
N LEU A 91 -12.40 -0.75 7.23
CA LEU A 91 -13.07 -1.64 6.29
C LEU A 91 -12.23 -2.88 5.94
N PHE A 92 -10.97 -2.66 5.58
CA PHE A 92 -10.07 -3.74 5.20
C PHE A 92 -9.62 -4.57 6.40
N LEU A 93 -9.50 -3.96 7.58
CA LEU A 93 -9.27 -4.68 8.83
C LEU A 93 -10.44 -5.61 9.14
N PHE A 94 -11.68 -5.13 9.05
CA PHE A 94 -12.88 -5.95 9.21
C PHE A 94 -12.84 -7.17 8.27
N TRP A 95 -12.61 -6.97 6.97
CA TRP A 95 -12.56 -8.08 6.02
C TRP A 95 -11.34 -9.01 6.21
N SER A 96 -10.23 -8.50 6.75
CA SER A 96 -9.08 -9.34 7.10
C SER A 96 -9.42 -10.26 8.27
N ILE A 97 -10.06 -9.73 9.32
CA ILE A 97 -10.52 -10.50 10.47
C ILE A 97 -11.51 -11.58 10.03
N THR A 98 -12.48 -11.28 9.16
CA THR A 98 -13.44 -12.29 8.71
C THR A 98 -12.81 -13.39 7.85
N LEU A 99 -11.80 -13.06 7.02
CA LEU A 99 -11.04 -14.04 6.25
C LEU A 99 -10.19 -14.95 7.14
N LEU A 100 -9.49 -14.37 8.13
CA LEU A 100 -8.71 -15.13 9.11
C LEU A 100 -9.61 -16.01 9.98
N GLY A 101 -10.71 -15.46 10.50
CA GLY A 101 -11.68 -16.20 11.31
C GLY A 101 -12.28 -17.38 10.53
N ARG A 102 -12.61 -17.18 9.25
CA ARG A 102 -13.06 -18.27 8.36
C ARG A 102 -12.04 -19.41 8.30
N LYS A 103 -10.75 -19.08 8.17
CA LYS A 103 -9.66 -20.06 8.11
C LYS A 103 -9.52 -20.83 9.43
N MET A 104 -9.65 -20.13 10.57
CA MET A 104 -9.57 -20.75 11.91
C MET A 104 -10.67 -21.77 12.17
N ILE A 105 -11.89 -21.52 11.67
CA ILE A 105 -13.02 -22.45 11.82
C ILE A 105 -13.09 -23.53 10.71
N GLY A 106 -12.05 -23.61 9.86
CA GLY A 106 -11.94 -24.61 8.80
C GLY A 106 -12.98 -24.48 7.68
N ALA A 107 -13.59 -23.31 7.50
CA ALA A 107 -14.58 -23.09 6.45
C ALA A 107 -13.89 -22.62 5.16
N THR A 108 -13.65 -23.54 4.23
CA THR A 108 -12.96 -23.24 2.97
C THR A 108 -13.90 -22.68 1.91
N LYS A 109 -15.14 -23.17 1.89
CA LYS A 109 -16.17 -22.78 0.90
C LYS A 109 -17.27 -21.97 1.53
N ASP A 110 -17.90 -21.11 0.74
CA ASP A 110 -19.05 -20.32 1.21
C ASP A 110 -20.23 -21.20 1.63
N SER A 111 -20.39 -22.36 0.98
CA SER A 111 -21.44 -23.34 1.31
C SER A 111 -21.27 -23.97 2.69
N GLU A 112 -20.08 -23.88 3.30
CA GLU A 112 -19.78 -24.44 4.62
C GLU A 112 -20.09 -23.47 5.77
N ILE A 113 -20.55 -22.25 5.44
CA ILE A 113 -20.89 -21.20 6.39
C ILE A 113 -22.42 -21.15 6.52
N ASN A 114 -22.90 -21.70 7.63
CA ASN A 114 -24.28 -21.55 8.08
C ASN A 114 -24.49 -20.20 8.79
N ASP A 115 -25.71 -19.97 9.26
CA ASP A 115 -26.10 -18.69 9.87
C ASP A 115 -25.35 -18.42 11.19
N GLU A 116 -25.13 -19.45 12.00
CA GLU A 116 -24.34 -19.35 13.24
C GLU A 116 -22.90 -18.92 12.98
N LYS A 117 -22.20 -19.58 12.04
CA LYS A 117 -20.85 -19.18 11.63
C LYS A 117 -20.82 -17.79 11.02
N THR A 118 -21.87 -17.40 10.30
CA THR A 118 -21.97 -16.04 9.76
C THR A 118 -21.99 -15.02 10.91
N TRP A 119 -22.85 -15.19 11.90
CA TRP A 119 -22.91 -14.30 13.06
C TRP A 119 -21.60 -14.26 13.85
N LEU A 120 -20.96 -15.41 14.05
CA LEU A 120 -19.66 -15.51 14.71
C LEU A 120 -18.60 -14.66 13.98
N LEU A 121 -18.49 -14.81 12.65
CA LEU A 121 -17.52 -14.06 11.85
C LEU A 121 -17.84 -12.57 11.80
N MET A 122 -19.12 -12.19 11.67
CA MET A 122 -19.53 -10.78 11.71
C MET A 122 -19.23 -10.15 13.06
N GLY A 123 -19.53 -10.84 14.16
CA GLY A 123 -19.23 -10.39 15.53
C GLY A 123 -17.74 -10.21 15.76
N ALA A 124 -16.92 -11.19 15.36
CA ALA A 124 -15.45 -11.10 15.47
C ALA A 124 -14.89 -9.91 14.66
N GLY A 125 -15.35 -9.75 13.41
CA GLY A 125 -14.97 -8.63 12.56
C GLY A 125 -15.37 -7.29 13.15
N LEU A 126 -16.62 -7.16 13.63
CA LEU A 126 -17.14 -5.94 14.25
C LEU A 126 -16.34 -5.56 15.49
N VAL A 127 -16.16 -6.49 16.44
CA VAL A 127 -15.44 -6.23 17.69
C VAL A 127 -14.00 -5.84 17.41
N GLY A 128 -13.27 -6.59 16.57
CA GLY A 128 -11.86 -6.30 16.32
C GLY A 128 -11.63 -5.00 15.55
N SER A 129 -12.46 -4.72 14.53
CA SER A 129 -12.31 -3.48 13.74
C SER A 129 -12.76 -2.23 14.50
N LEU A 130 -13.85 -2.29 15.28
CA LEU A 130 -14.30 -1.18 16.10
C LEU A 130 -13.40 -0.96 17.32
N ALA A 131 -12.82 -2.01 17.90
CA ALA A 131 -11.80 -1.84 18.95
C ALA A 131 -10.58 -1.04 18.45
N TYR A 132 -10.13 -1.30 17.21
CA TYR A 132 -9.08 -0.50 16.60
C TYR A 132 -9.55 0.92 16.26
N THR A 133 -10.81 1.07 15.82
CA THR A 133 -11.43 2.37 15.52
C THR A 133 -11.36 3.33 16.71
N PHE A 134 -11.63 2.80 17.91
CA PHE A 134 -11.64 3.58 19.14
C PHE A 134 -10.32 3.47 19.94
N SER A 135 -9.23 3.01 19.32
CA SER A 135 -7.92 2.98 19.96
C SER A 135 -7.25 4.35 19.86
N ASP A 136 -6.72 4.84 20.98
CA ASP A 136 -6.18 6.20 21.11
C ASP A 136 -5.14 6.53 20.03
N SER A 137 -4.12 5.67 19.87
CA SER A 137 -3.05 5.91 18.90
C SER A 137 -3.53 5.92 17.45
N PHE A 138 -4.50 5.07 17.08
CA PHE A 138 -5.02 5.07 15.71
C PHE A 138 -5.97 6.24 15.47
N TRP A 139 -6.84 6.54 16.45
CA TRP A 139 -7.76 7.66 16.36
C TRP A 139 -6.99 8.96 16.18
N PHE A 140 -5.95 9.19 16.99
CA PHE A 140 -5.09 10.38 16.88
C PHE A 140 -4.55 10.57 15.46
N SER A 141 -3.97 9.54 14.84
CA SER A 141 -3.54 9.63 13.43
C SER A 141 -4.68 9.78 12.42
N ALA A 142 -5.89 9.30 12.74
CA ALA A 142 -7.01 9.28 11.81
C ALA A 142 -7.65 10.65 11.57
N VAL A 143 -7.45 11.59 12.50
CA VAL A 143 -8.14 12.89 12.54
C VAL A 143 -7.29 14.07 12.04
N GLU A 144 -6.04 13.83 11.63
CA GLU A 144 -5.09 14.86 11.21
C GLU A 144 -4.34 14.52 9.92
N ALA A 145 -3.83 15.53 9.24
CA ALA A 145 -3.11 15.44 7.96
C ALA A 145 -1.67 14.91 8.11
N GLU A 146 -1.54 13.68 8.60
CA GLU A 146 -0.30 12.92 8.68
C GLU A 146 -0.34 11.70 7.70
N VAL A 147 0.82 11.28 7.21
CA VAL A 147 1.06 10.09 6.39
C VAL A 147 0.63 8.79 7.07
N TYR A 148 0.58 8.72 8.41
CA TYR A 148 0.17 7.50 9.12
C TYR A 148 -1.22 7.00 8.73
N ALA A 149 -2.23 7.86 8.58
CA ALA A 149 -3.58 7.45 8.19
C ALA A 149 -3.58 6.72 6.83
N MET A 150 -2.90 7.31 5.84
CA MET A 150 -2.78 6.72 4.51
C MET A 150 -1.85 5.51 4.50
N SER A 151 -0.80 5.48 5.34
CA SER A 151 0.06 4.32 5.53
C SER A 151 -0.72 3.12 6.07
N SER A 152 -1.53 3.32 7.11
CA SER A 152 -2.41 2.29 7.66
C SER A 152 -3.41 1.77 6.64
N PHE A 153 -3.95 2.64 5.78
CA PHE A 153 -4.83 2.23 4.68
C PHE A 153 -4.13 1.25 3.73
N PHE A 154 -2.92 1.60 3.27
CA PHE A 154 -2.15 0.73 2.38
C PHE A 154 -1.78 -0.59 3.06
N THR A 155 -1.40 -0.57 4.34
CA THR A 155 -1.12 -1.79 5.11
C THR A 155 -2.35 -2.67 5.26
N ALA A 156 -3.50 -2.11 5.63
CA ALA A 156 -4.74 -2.87 5.75
C ALA A 156 -5.18 -3.45 4.40
N PHE A 157 -5.07 -2.68 3.32
CA PHE A 157 -5.36 -3.15 1.97
C PHE A 157 -4.44 -4.29 1.55
N VAL A 158 -3.12 -4.16 1.75
CA VAL A 158 -2.11 -5.15 1.33
C VAL A 158 -2.32 -6.47 2.07
N VAL A 159 -2.52 -6.43 3.38
CA VAL A 159 -2.84 -7.61 4.19
C VAL A 159 -4.14 -8.25 3.72
N TRP A 160 -5.21 -7.46 3.57
CA TRP A 160 -6.48 -7.94 3.06
C TRP A 160 -6.36 -8.54 1.66
N GLY A 161 -5.61 -7.90 0.76
CA GLY A 161 -5.41 -8.33 -0.62
C GLY A 161 -4.70 -9.67 -0.72
N VAL A 162 -3.71 -9.92 0.13
CA VAL A 162 -3.05 -11.24 0.22
C VAL A 162 -3.96 -12.29 0.85
N LEU A 163 -4.79 -11.94 1.84
CA LEU A 163 -5.80 -12.86 2.36
C LEU A 163 -6.90 -13.16 1.32
N LYS A 164 -7.25 -12.20 0.48
CA LYS A 164 -8.14 -12.43 -0.68
C LYS A 164 -7.48 -13.32 -1.71
N TRP A 165 -6.20 -13.12 -1.98
CA TRP A 165 -5.42 -14.02 -2.80
C TRP A 165 -5.44 -15.44 -2.23
N ASP A 166 -5.32 -15.63 -0.92
CA ASP A 166 -5.29 -16.93 -0.24
C ASP A 166 -6.53 -17.78 -0.56
N VAL A 167 -7.71 -17.17 -0.59
CA VAL A 167 -8.99 -17.87 -0.82
C VAL A 167 -9.36 -18.08 -2.30
N ILE A 168 -8.55 -17.59 -3.25
CA ILE A 168 -8.80 -17.79 -4.69
C ILE A 168 -8.08 -19.05 -5.17
N GLU A 169 -8.85 -19.98 -5.74
CA GLU A 169 -8.36 -21.25 -6.29
C GLU A 169 -7.79 -21.11 -7.72
N ASP A 170 -8.38 -20.25 -8.54
CA ASP A 170 -7.89 -19.97 -9.90
C ASP A 170 -6.56 -19.19 -9.84
N GLU A 171 -5.46 -19.87 -10.20
CA GLU A 171 -4.10 -19.32 -10.15
C GLU A 171 -3.93 -18.03 -10.98
N SER A 172 -4.60 -17.92 -12.13
CA SER A 172 -4.50 -16.72 -12.97
C SER A 172 -5.14 -15.52 -12.29
N LYS A 173 -6.35 -15.72 -11.72
CA LYS A 173 -7.06 -14.68 -10.96
C LYS A 173 -6.31 -14.34 -9.67
N ALA A 174 -5.73 -15.34 -9.01
CA ALA A 174 -4.91 -15.14 -7.82
C ALA A 174 -3.71 -14.24 -8.15
N ASN A 175 -2.95 -14.54 -9.20
CA ASN A 175 -1.77 -13.74 -9.56
C ASN A 175 -2.09 -12.25 -9.79
N ARG A 176 -3.27 -11.91 -10.31
CA ARG A 176 -3.69 -10.49 -10.44
C ARG A 176 -3.79 -9.77 -9.10
N TRP A 177 -4.19 -10.46 -8.04
CA TRP A 177 -4.19 -9.91 -6.68
C TRP A 177 -2.78 -9.68 -6.15
N LEU A 178 -1.83 -10.59 -6.43
CA LEU A 178 -0.42 -10.36 -6.06
C LEU A 178 0.14 -9.13 -6.77
N LEU A 179 -0.17 -8.94 -8.05
CA LEU A 179 0.25 -7.75 -8.79
C LEU A 179 -0.37 -6.47 -8.22
N LEU A 180 -1.66 -6.50 -7.89
CA LEU A 180 -2.35 -5.38 -7.23
C LEU A 180 -1.74 -5.07 -5.86
N VAL A 181 -1.41 -6.10 -5.07
CA VAL A 181 -0.73 -5.95 -3.78
C VAL A 181 0.64 -5.29 -3.99
N THR A 182 1.46 -5.78 -4.93
CA THR A 182 2.77 -5.16 -5.21
C THR A 182 2.67 -3.73 -5.71
N TYR A 183 1.63 -3.40 -6.49
CA TYR A 183 1.36 -2.04 -6.93
C TYR A 183 1.02 -1.11 -5.75
N MET A 184 0.13 -1.56 -4.88
CA MET A 184 -0.28 -0.82 -3.68
C MET A 184 0.87 -0.67 -2.69
N MET A 185 1.76 -1.67 -2.59
CA MET A 185 3.04 -1.53 -1.88
C MET A 185 3.93 -0.46 -2.52
N GLY A 186 4.08 -0.46 -3.85
CA GLY A 186 4.82 0.59 -4.56
C GLY A 186 4.29 2.00 -4.30
N LEU A 187 2.96 2.18 -4.39
CA LEU A 187 2.30 3.45 -4.06
C LEU A 187 2.55 3.86 -2.62
N SER A 188 2.48 2.90 -1.68
CA SER A 188 2.69 3.19 -0.26
C SER A 188 4.08 3.71 0.05
N ILE A 189 5.11 3.38 -0.73
CA ILE A 189 6.46 3.97 -0.57
C ILE A 189 6.38 5.48 -0.75
N GLY A 190 5.57 5.96 -1.71
CA GLY A 190 5.25 7.37 -1.92
C GLY A 190 4.53 8.08 -0.76
N VAL A 191 4.15 7.34 0.28
CA VAL A 191 3.50 7.87 1.49
C VAL A 191 4.42 7.64 2.69
N HIS A 192 4.69 6.38 3.01
CA HIS A 192 5.53 5.97 4.12
C HIS A 192 6.03 4.53 3.93
N MET A 193 7.30 4.26 4.25
CA MET A 193 7.95 2.97 3.97
C MET A 193 7.52 1.82 4.89
N LEU A 194 6.76 2.10 5.96
CA LEU A 194 6.32 1.12 6.96
C LEU A 194 5.60 -0.08 6.34
N ASN A 195 4.90 0.10 5.23
CA ASN A 195 4.19 -1.00 4.59
C ASN A 195 5.12 -2.17 4.17
N LEU A 196 6.41 -1.93 3.94
CA LEU A 196 7.38 -2.99 3.64
C LEU A 196 7.57 -3.97 4.80
N VAL A 197 7.30 -3.57 6.05
CA VAL A 197 7.41 -4.45 7.22
C VAL A 197 6.32 -5.53 7.24
N THR A 198 5.29 -5.41 6.39
CA THR A 198 4.26 -6.45 6.23
C THR A 198 4.79 -7.66 5.47
N VAL A 199 5.82 -7.50 4.62
CA VAL A 199 6.31 -8.54 3.70
C VAL A 199 6.62 -9.87 4.39
N PRO A 200 7.27 -9.94 5.58
CA PRO A 200 7.45 -11.20 6.30
C PRO A 200 6.14 -11.95 6.59
N ALA A 201 5.10 -11.24 7.04
CA ALA A 201 3.80 -11.86 7.28
C ALA A 201 3.15 -12.33 5.97
N LEU A 202 3.23 -11.53 4.89
CA LEU A 202 2.70 -11.91 3.58
C LEU A 202 3.44 -13.13 2.99
N GLY A 203 4.76 -13.18 3.18
CA GLY A 203 5.60 -14.30 2.74
C GLY A 203 5.25 -15.60 3.46
N LEU A 204 4.91 -15.53 4.76
CA LEU A 204 4.38 -16.69 5.49
C LEU A 204 3.00 -17.12 4.96
N ILE A 205 2.08 -16.18 4.70
CA ILE A 205 0.77 -16.51 4.11
C ILE A 205 0.97 -17.21 2.75
N TYR A 206 1.86 -16.69 1.91
CA TYR A 206 2.21 -17.30 0.64
C TYR A 206 2.78 -18.72 0.82
N TYR A 207 3.73 -18.89 1.74
CA TYR A 207 4.34 -20.18 2.02
C TYR A 207 3.31 -21.21 2.51
N PHE A 208 2.45 -20.83 3.47
CA PHE A 208 1.41 -21.70 4.02
C PHE A 208 0.33 -22.09 3.01
N LYS A 209 0.08 -21.26 1.99
CA LYS A 209 -0.84 -21.63 0.90
C LYS A 209 -0.22 -22.66 -0.05
N LYS A 210 1.05 -22.48 -0.41
CA LYS A 210 1.69 -23.21 -1.51
C LYS A 210 2.43 -24.47 -1.08
N PHE A 211 2.84 -24.56 0.18
CA PHE A 211 3.72 -25.61 0.67
C PHE A 211 3.23 -26.18 2.00
N LYS A 212 3.62 -27.42 2.29
CA LYS A 212 3.41 -28.02 3.61
C LYS A 212 4.34 -27.34 4.63
N PRO A 213 3.83 -26.80 5.73
CA PRO A 213 4.66 -26.10 6.71
C PRO A 213 5.70 -27.00 7.36
N THR A 214 6.96 -26.58 7.31
CA THR A 214 8.07 -27.17 8.08
C THR A 214 8.85 -26.04 8.76
N THR A 215 9.54 -26.32 9.88
CA THR A 215 10.34 -25.32 10.59
C THR A 215 11.35 -24.64 9.67
N TRP A 216 12.06 -25.43 8.86
CA TRP A 216 13.03 -24.91 7.90
C TRP A 216 12.40 -24.13 6.75
N GLY A 217 11.20 -24.51 6.30
CA GLY A 217 10.48 -23.75 5.29
C GLY A 217 9.94 -22.41 5.81
N ILE A 218 9.52 -22.35 7.09
CA ILE A 218 9.16 -21.10 7.76
C ILE A 218 10.37 -20.17 7.85
N ILE A 219 11.52 -20.68 8.30
CA ILE A 219 12.77 -19.91 8.37
C ILE A 219 13.16 -19.41 6.97
N ALA A 220 13.12 -20.28 5.96
CA ALA A 220 13.42 -19.90 4.57
C ALA A 220 12.46 -18.82 4.04
N ALA A 221 11.15 -18.94 4.31
CA ALA A 221 10.16 -17.94 3.90
C ALA A 221 10.42 -16.58 4.54
N LEU A 222 10.79 -16.55 5.82
CA LEU A 222 11.18 -15.31 6.52
C LEU A 222 12.45 -14.69 5.93
N LEU A 223 13.49 -15.50 5.69
CA LEU A 223 14.74 -15.01 5.08
C LEU A 223 14.52 -14.46 3.66
N VAL A 224 13.72 -15.14 2.84
CA VAL A 224 13.34 -14.65 1.50
C VAL A 224 12.53 -13.36 1.62
N SER A 225 11.64 -13.25 2.60
CA SER A 225 10.87 -12.03 2.83
C SER A 225 11.76 -10.85 3.22
N VAL A 226 12.74 -11.06 4.10
CA VAL A 226 13.74 -10.04 4.45
C VAL A 226 14.57 -9.65 3.22
N ALA A 227 14.96 -10.61 2.38
CA ALA A 227 15.65 -10.32 1.13
C ALA A 227 14.80 -9.47 0.17
N ILE A 228 13.48 -9.71 0.10
CA ILE A 228 12.55 -8.88 -0.68
C ILE A 228 12.47 -7.46 -0.08
N VAL A 229 12.39 -7.32 1.24
CA VAL A 229 12.40 -6.01 1.90
C VAL A 229 13.68 -5.24 1.56
N MET A 230 14.85 -5.86 1.70
CA MET A 230 16.13 -5.22 1.36
C MET A 230 16.23 -4.89 -0.14
N PHE A 231 15.73 -5.77 -1.01
CA PHE A 231 15.65 -5.49 -2.44
C PHE A 231 14.82 -4.24 -2.77
N ILE A 232 13.70 -4.02 -2.06
CA ILE A 232 12.88 -2.83 -2.28
C ILE A 232 13.52 -1.61 -1.58
N ASN A 233 13.84 -1.73 -0.29
CA ASN A 233 14.29 -0.65 0.56
C ASN A 233 15.66 -0.09 0.17
N ASP A 234 16.61 -0.96 -0.21
CA ASP A 234 18.01 -0.55 -0.44
C ASP A 234 18.34 -0.50 -1.94
N PHE A 235 17.83 -1.45 -2.73
CA PHE A 235 18.11 -1.47 -4.16
C PHE A 235 17.13 -0.61 -4.97
N ILE A 236 15.82 -0.80 -4.83
CA ILE A 236 14.84 -0.03 -5.64
C ILE A 236 14.81 1.44 -5.22
N VAL A 237 14.65 1.74 -3.93
CA VAL A 237 14.38 3.12 -3.47
C VAL A 237 15.60 4.04 -3.62
N PRO A 238 16.76 3.80 -2.96
CA PRO A 238 17.95 4.63 -3.12
C PRO A 238 18.94 4.10 -4.18
N GLY A 239 19.02 2.78 -4.39
CA GLY A 239 19.98 2.17 -5.31
C GLY A 239 19.76 2.56 -6.77
N LEU A 240 18.53 2.48 -7.28
CA LEU A 240 18.22 2.85 -8.67
C LEU A 240 18.51 4.34 -8.95
N PRO A 241 18.08 5.31 -8.12
CA PRO A 241 18.49 6.71 -8.30
C PRO A 241 19.99 6.93 -8.25
N THR A 242 20.72 6.21 -7.38
CA THR A 242 22.18 6.30 -7.31
C THR A 242 22.83 5.85 -8.61
N ILE A 243 22.37 4.75 -9.20
CA ILE A 243 22.87 4.27 -10.49
C ILE A 243 22.51 5.28 -11.59
N ALA A 244 21.29 5.82 -11.59
CA ALA A 244 20.88 6.87 -12.53
C ALA A 244 21.79 8.11 -12.44
N GLY A 245 22.15 8.54 -11.23
CA GLY A 245 23.09 9.65 -11.01
C GLY A 245 24.50 9.37 -11.54
N ASN A 246 24.99 8.14 -11.39
CA ASN A 246 26.28 7.74 -11.98
C ASN A 246 26.25 7.77 -13.51
N PHE A 247 25.14 7.34 -14.13
CA PHE A 247 24.92 7.49 -15.57
C PHE A 247 24.91 8.97 -15.97
N GLU A 248 24.21 9.81 -15.21
CA GLU A 248 24.16 11.26 -15.47
C GLU A 248 25.55 11.89 -15.47
N ILE A 249 26.36 11.62 -14.44
CA ILE A 249 27.73 12.11 -14.34
C ILE A 249 28.59 11.62 -15.53
N PHE A 250 28.50 10.35 -15.90
CA PHE A 250 29.29 9.81 -17.01
C PHE A 250 28.88 10.43 -18.36
N PHE A 251 27.59 10.50 -18.66
CA PHE A 251 27.10 11.01 -19.94
C PHE A 251 27.36 12.52 -20.08
N VAL A 252 27.17 13.30 -19.02
CA VAL A 252 27.39 14.75 -19.07
C VAL A 252 28.88 15.08 -18.99
N ASN A 253 29.60 14.60 -17.98
CA ASN A 253 30.97 15.06 -17.71
C ASN A 253 32.03 14.34 -18.57
N THR A 254 31.79 13.09 -18.97
CA THR A 254 32.77 12.33 -19.77
C THR A 254 32.43 12.36 -21.26
N LEU A 255 31.15 12.22 -21.63
CA LEU A 255 30.73 12.20 -23.05
C LEU A 255 30.33 13.59 -23.58
N GLY A 256 30.18 14.60 -22.71
CA GLY A 256 29.84 15.97 -23.12
C GLY A 256 28.40 16.16 -23.59
N LEU A 257 27.48 15.29 -23.16
CA LEU A 257 26.06 15.37 -23.53
C LEU A 257 25.29 16.34 -22.62
N PHE A 258 24.05 16.66 -23.00
CA PHE A 258 23.19 17.59 -22.26
C PHE A 258 22.68 17.00 -20.93
N PHE A 259 22.34 17.87 -19.98
CA PHE A 259 21.77 17.48 -18.69
C PHE A 259 20.45 16.71 -18.83
N GLY A 260 20.33 15.57 -18.14
CA GLY A 260 19.24 14.61 -18.21
C GLY A 260 19.49 13.46 -19.19
N SER A 261 20.56 13.51 -20.00
CA SER A 261 20.85 12.47 -20.99
C SER A 261 21.20 11.12 -20.36
N GLY A 262 21.96 11.10 -19.26
CA GLY A 262 22.31 9.86 -18.56
C GLY A 262 21.10 9.26 -17.85
N ALA A 263 20.31 10.08 -17.17
CA ALA A 263 19.05 9.65 -16.55
C ALA A 263 18.06 9.07 -17.57
N LEU A 264 17.92 9.69 -18.75
CA LEU A 264 17.09 9.20 -19.86
C LEU A 264 17.56 7.82 -20.33
N VAL A 265 18.86 7.67 -20.61
CA VAL A 265 19.45 6.41 -21.09
C VAL A 265 19.27 5.31 -20.05
N PHE A 266 19.56 5.60 -18.78
CA PHE A 266 19.36 4.65 -17.69
C PHE A 266 17.89 4.20 -17.59
N THR A 267 16.94 5.14 -17.67
CA THR A 267 15.51 4.84 -17.60
C THR A 267 15.06 3.95 -18.77
N LEU A 268 15.52 4.23 -19.99
CA LEU A 268 15.23 3.42 -21.17
C LEU A 268 15.84 2.02 -21.07
N LEU A 269 17.09 1.91 -20.60
CA LEU A 269 17.77 0.63 -20.38
C LEU A 269 17.05 -0.21 -19.32
N LEU A 270 16.73 0.39 -18.17
CA LEU A 270 16.04 -0.29 -17.08
C LEU A 270 14.65 -0.79 -17.52
N THR A 271 13.89 0.08 -18.18
CA THR A 271 12.56 -0.28 -18.72
C THR A 271 12.67 -1.36 -19.79
N GLY A 272 13.64 -1.24 -20.70
CA GLY A 272 13.88 -2.21 -21.77
C GLY A 272 14.29 -3.59 -21.23
N LEU A 273 15.18 -3.65 -20.24
CA LEU A 273 15.59 -4.88 -19.57
C LEU A 273 14.43 -5.54 -18.83
N LEU A 274 13.61 -4.75 -18.14
CA LEU A 274 12.45 -5.26 -17.42
C LEU A 274 11.39 -5.80 -18.38
N ALA A 275 11.08 -5.06 -19.46
CA ALA A 275 10.16 -5.49 -20.50
C ALA A 275 10.65 -6.76 -21.22
N PHE A 276 11.93 -6.82 -21.57
CA PHE A 276 12.55 -8.00 -22.16
C PHE A 276 12.49 -9.21 -21.21
N GLY A 277 12.79 -9.02 -19.92
CA GLY A 277 12.71 -10.06 -18.91
C GLY A 277 11.29 -10.62 -18.75
N ILE A 278 10.28 -9.75 -18.71
CA ILE A 278 8.86 -10.14 -18.66
C ILE A 278 8.50 -10.94 -19.91
N TYR A 279 8.81 -10.43 -21.10
CA TYR A 279 8.55 -11.12 -22.37
C TYR A 279 9.24 -12.50 -22.43
N TYR A 280 10.52 -12.56 -22.04
CA TYR A 280 11.31 -13.78 -22.04
C TYR A 280 10.75 -14.83 -21.09
N THR A 281 10.40 -14.43 -19.86
CA THR A 281 9.83 -15.34 -18.85
C THR A 281 8.44 -15.84 -19.26
N GLN A 282 7.64 -15.01 -19.92
CA GLN A 282 6.36 -15.41 -20.50
C GLN A 282 6.56 -16.43 -21.63
N LYS A 283 7.44 -16.14 -22.60
CA LYS A 283 7.72 -17.04 -23.73
C LYS A 283 8.30 -18.40 -23.30
N LYS A 284 9.05 -18.42 -22.19
CA LYS A 284 9.64 -19.64 -21.62
C LYS A 284 8.76 -20.32 -20.56
N ASN A 285 7.52 -19.89 -20.36
CA ASN A 285 6.59 -20.43 -19.37
C ASN A 285 7.20 -20.54 -17.95
N LYS A 286 7.85 -19.46 -17.49
CA LYS A 286 8.43 -19.35 -16.15
C LYS A 286 7.54 -18.47 -15.25
N PRO A 287 6.41 -18.98 -14.71
CA PRO A 287 5.40 -18.16 -14.04
C PRO A 287 5.92 -17.44 -12.80
N VAL A 288 6.75 -18.09 -11.97
CA VAL A 288 7.28 -17.47 -10.74
C VAL A 288 8.15 -16.24 -11.06
N TRP A 289 9.08 -16.39 -12.01
CA TRP A 289 9.94 -15.29 -12.46
C TRP A 289 9.15 -14.20 -13.18
N ASN A 290 8.13 -14.58 -13.95
CA ASN A 290 7.25 -13.62 -14.60
C ASN A 290 6.47 -12.78 -13.57
N THR A 291 5.86 -13.42 -12.57
CA THR A 291 5.17 -12.73 -11.47
C THR A 291 6.12 -11.84 -10.68
N PHE A 292 7.35 -12.29 -10.42
CA PHE A 292 8.37 -11.47 -9.75
C PHE A 292 8.72 -10.21 -10.56
N LEU A 293 9.02 -10.35 -11.86
CA LEU A 293 9.38 -9.20 -12.71
C LEU A 293 8.20 -8.25 -12.91
N LEU A 294 6.99 -8.77 -13.06
CA LEU A 294 5.78 -7.94 -13.08
C LEU A 294 5.60 -7.23 -11.74
N GLY A 295 5.72 -7.93 -10.61
CA GLY A 295 5.63 -7.32 -9.28
C GLY A 295 6.64 -6.18 -9.10
N THR A 296 7.90 -6.38 -9.52
CA THR A 296 8.93 -5.33 -9.55
C THR A 296 8.50 -4.15 -10.43
N ALA A 297 7.96 -4.39 -11.62
CA ALA A 297 7.46 -3.33 -12.49
C ALA A 297 6.33 -2.53 -11.82
N PHE A 298 5.36 -3.20 -11.19
CA PHE A 298 4.25 -2.53 -10.50
C PHE A 298 4.71 -1.77 -9.25
N ILE A 299 5.71 -2.25 -8.51
CA ILE A 299 6.35 -1.49 -7.43
C ILE A 299 6.98 -0.21 -7.99
N MET A 300 7.75 -0.31 -9.08
CA MET A 300 8.39 0.85 -9.69
C MET A 300 7.37 1.86 -10.24
N ILE A 301 6.27 1.38 -10.84
CA ILE A 301 5.17 2.25 -11.29
C ILE A 301 4.54 2.98 -10.10
N GLY A 302 4.26 2.28 -9.00
CA GLY A 302 3.72 2.91 -7.78
C GLY A 302 4.70 3.90 -7.14
N TYR A 303 5.98 3.56 -7.11
CA TYR A 303 7.07 4.41 -6.63
C TYR A 303 7.30 5.64 -7.51
N GLY A 304 6.80 5.65 -8.75
CA GLY A 304 7.00 6.73 -9.72
C GLY A 304 6.59 8.13 -9.24
N SER A 305 5.75 8.23 -8.20
CA SER A 305 5.46 9.52 -7.53
C SER A 305 6.72 10.24 -7.02
N TYR A 306 7.79 9.52 -6.66
CA TYR A 306 9.07 10.13 -6.25
C TYR A 306 9.75 10.96 -7.33
N ALA A 307 9.41 10.79 -8.60
CA ALA A 307 9.88 11.67 -9.65
C ALA A 307 9.49 13.13 -9.39
N THR A 308 8.38 13.40 -8.67
CA THR A 308 7.98 14.78 -8.36
C THR A 308 8.97 15.49 -7.45
N ILE A 309 9.64 14.78 -6.53
CA ILE A 309 10.66 15.37 -5.66
C ILE A 309 11.82 15.86 -6.51
N ILE A 310 12.32 15.01 -7.43
CA ILE A 310 13.43 15.34 -8.33
C ILE A 310 13.09 16.53 -9.26
N ILE A 311 11.85 16.60 -9.74
CA ILE A 311 11.40 17.67 -10.64
C ILE A 311 11.23 19.01 -9.91
N ARG A 312 10.93 18.98 -8.61
CA ARG A 312 10.60 20.17 -7.79
C ARG A 312 11.77 20.66 -6.92
N SER A 313 12.82 19.86 -6.76
CA SER A 313 14.06 20.18 -6.03
C SER A 313 15.02 21.03 -6.84
#